data_AF-A0A4R6RYZ3-F1
#
_entry.id   AF-A0A4R6RYZ3-F1
#
_cell.length_a   1.000
_cell.length_b   1.000
_cell.length_c   1.000
_cell.angle_alpha   90.00
_cell.angle_beta   90.00
_cell.angle_gamma   90.00
#
_symmetry.space_group_name_H-M   'P 1'
#
loop_
_entity.id
_entity.type
_entity.pdbx_description
1 polymer ?
#
loop_
_entity_poly.entity_id
_entity_poly.type
_entity_poly.pdbx_seq_one_letter_code
_entity_poly.pdbx_strand_id
1 'polypeptide(L)'
;MFKFYGAKHRLAALYPVPTRSVIIEPFAGAAGYAVHWRNAADRVILVEKDERVVELWQRLLAMPVDELLELPTPEAGERSSDLLVAFAAGRTTRDTPKTFTVTSRMAERFNPMRRRIAESLDECRHFELVHGDYRDAPNIEATWFIDPPYQPTGVGRPDRTRGGRYTHSNANIDYDELNGWTQSRRGQVIACDQEGADWLQWNGAIAAQDTSSRGYREVFWERC
;
A
#
# COMPACT_ATOMS: atom_id res chain seq x y z
N MET A 1 -5.63 4.78 1.33
CA MET A 1 -6.96 4.85 0.72
C MET A 1 -7.91 3.83 1.32
N PHE A 2 -7.79 2.54 0.98
CA PHE A 2 -8.61 1.44 1.53
C PHE A 2 -7.78 0.59 2.52
N LYS A 3 -8.43 -0.35 3.22
CA LYS A 3 -7.71 -1.32 4.05
C LYS A 3 -6.88 -2.24 3.16
N PHE A 4 -5.61 -2.41 3.49
CA PHE A 4 -4.70 -3.27 2.75
C PHE A 4 -3.61 -3.80 3.67
N TYR A 5 -3.11 -5.00 3.37
CA TYR A 5 -2.05 -5.63 4.13
C TYR A 5 -0.72 -4.90 3.90
N GLY A 6 -0.07 -4.44 4.97
CA GLY A 6 1.17 -3.65 4.89
C GLY A 6 0.94 -2.13 4.72
N ALA A 7 -0.31 -1.66 4.62
CA ALA A 7 -0.59 -0.25 4.42
C ALA A 7 -0.03 0.63 5.54
N LYS A 8 0.70 1.69 5.16
CA LYS A 8 1.37 2.62 6.07
C LYS A 8 0.48 3.77 6.58
N HIS A 9 -0.84 3.66 6.50
CA HIS A 9 -1.76 4.77 6.87
C HIS A 9 -1.62 5.24 8.33
N ARG A 10 -1.22 4.36 9.25
CA ARG A 10 -0.95 4.72 10.66
C ARG A 10 0.45 5.25 10.92
N LEU A 11 1.39 4.95 10.01
CA LEU A 11 2.82 5.22 10.19
C LEU A 11 3.31 6.35 9.28
N ALA A 12 2.54 6.74 8.26
CA ALA A 12 2.91 7.74 7.27
C ALA A 12 3.42 9.06 7.88
N ALA A 13 2.79 9.53 8.96
CA ALA A 13 3.19 10.74 9.68
C ALA A 13 4.53 10.63 10.43
N LEU A 14 5.03 9.41 10.63
CA LEU A 14 6.28 9.12 11.34
C LEU A 14 7.47 8.95 10.39
N TYR A 15 7.22 8.80 9.09
CA TYR A 15 8.25 8.87 8.06
C TYR A 15 8.59 10.33 7.75
N PRO A 16 9.75 10.59 7.12
CA PRO A 16 10.10 11.93 6.67
C PRO A 16 9.02 12.54 5.76
N VAL A 17 8.80 13.86 5.92
CA VAL A 17 7.84 14.65 5.14
C VAL A 17 8.31 14.74 3.68
N PRO A 18 7.41 14.68 2.68
CA PRO A 18 7.81 14.84 1.29
C PRO A 18 8.36 16.24 1.04
N THR A 19 9.48 16.32 0.32
CA THR A 19 10.19 17.56 0.00
C THR A 19 10.05 17.98 -1.46
N ARG A 20 9.38 17.16 -2.28
CA ARG A 20 9.20 17.39 -3.73
C ARG A 20 7.72 17.47 -4.08
N SER A 21 7.40 18.17 -5.16
CA SER A 21 6.03 18.30 -5.67
C SER A 21 5.49 17.05 -6.37
N VAL A 22 6.32 16.02 -6.52
CA VAL A 22 5.92 14.71 -7.06
C VAL A 22 6.19 13.65 -6.00
N ILE A 23 5.19 12.80 -5.72
CA ILE A 23 5.37 11.59 -4.89
C ILE A 23 5.25 10.36 -5.79
N ILE A 24 6.15 9.38 -5.60
CA ILE A 24 6.09 8.09 -6.30
C ILE A 24 6.09 6.95 -5.27
N GLU A 25 5.05 6.12 -5.28
CA GLU A 25 4.97 4.86 -4.54
C GLU A 25 5.07 3.68 -5.52
N PRO A 26 6.25 3.06 -5.68
CA PRO A 26 6.46 2.01 -6.67
C PRO A 26 5.96 0.62 -6.23
N PHE A 27 5.45 0.54 -5.00
CA PHE A 27 4.77 -0.61 -4.40
C PHE A 27 3.46 -0.12 -3.76
N ALA A 28 2.57 0.42 -4.58
CA ALA A 28 1.53 1.33 -4.09
C ALA A 28 0.58 0.71 -3.06
N GLY A 29 0.07 -0.51 -3.27
CA GLY A 29 -0.92 -1.10 -2.38
C GLY A 29 -2.11 -0.16 -2.14
N ALA A 30 -2.29 0.31 -0.90
CA ALA A 30 -3.31 1.31 -0.55
C ALA A 30 -2.81 2.77 -0.52
N ALA A 31 -1.59 3.03 -1.00
CA ALA A 31 -0.90 4.31 -1.08
C ALA A 31 -0.88 5.03 0.27
N GLY A 32 -0.38 4.34 1.30
CA GLY A 32 -0.51 4.79 2.70
C GLY A 32 0.17 6.14 2.93
N TYR A 33 1.32 6.36 2.30
CA TYR A 33 2.12 7.57 2.45
C TYR A 33 1.57 8.71 1.60
N ALA A 34 1.33 8.47 0.31
CA ALA A 34 0.82 9.45 -0.63
C ALA A 34 -0.59 9.92 -0.26
N VAL A 35 -1.47 9.04 0.23
CA VAL A 35 -2.81 9.47 0.70
C VAL A 35 -2.70 10.34 1.95
N HIS A 36 -1.76 10.05 2.86
CA HIS A 36 -1.53 10.90 4.03
C HIS A 36 -1.04 12.29 3.61
N TRP A 37 -0.11 12.35 2.65
CA TRP A 37 0.50 13.58 2.14
C TRP A 37 -0.11 14.11 0.84
N ARG A 38 -1.35 13.74 0.52
CA ARG A 38 -1.98 14.00 -0.80
C ARG A 38 -2.04 15.48 -1.20
N ASN A 39 -2.09 16.39 -0.23
CA ASN A 39 -2.13 17.83 -0.47
C ASN A 39 -0.73 18.49 -0.47
N ALA A 40 0.34 17.72 -0.28
CA ALA A 40 1.72 18.21 -0.27
C ALA A 40 2.44 18.00 -1.63
N ALA A 41 1.79 17.36 -2.60
CA ALA A 41 2.31 17.11 -3.94
C ALA A 41 1.31 17.57 -5.00
N ASP A 42 1.81 18.07 -6.12
CA ASP A 42 1.01 18.43 -7.29
C ASP A 42 0.67 17.19 -8.13
N ARG A 43 1.49 16.14 -8.02
CA ARG A 43 1.39 14.90 -8.80
C ARG A 43 1.77 13.70 -7.95
N VAL A 44 0.99 12.64 -8.03
CA VAL A 44 1.29 11.36 -7.37
C VAL A 44 1.28 10.25 -8.42
N ILE A 45 2.31 9.41 -8.43
CA ILE A 45 2.41 8.26 -9.32
C ILE A 45 2.43 7.00 -8.46
N LEU A 46 1.42 6.16 -8.64
CA LEU A 46 1.31 4.86 -8.00
C LEU A 46 1.72 3.79 -9.01
N VAL A 47 2.64 2.90 -8.63
CA VAL A 47 2.94 1.70 -9.42
C VAL A 47 2.46 0.48 -8.63
N GLU A 48 1.61 -0.33 -9.27
CA GLU A 48 1.00 -1.49 -8.65
C GLU A 48 0.97 -2.68 -9.62
N LYS A 49 1.34 -3.85 -9.09
CA LYS A 49 1.51 -5.08 -9.86
C LYS A 49 0.28 -5.97 -9.85
N ASP A 50 -0.53 -5.94 -8.79
CA ASP A 50 -1.73 -6.76 -8.67
C ASP A 50 -2.87 -6.14 -9.48
N GLU A 51 -3.25 -6.80 -10.58
CA GLU A 51 -4.28 -6.35 -11.52
C GLU A 51 -5.60 -5.95 -10.80
N ARG A 52 -5.98 -6.65 -9.73
CA ARG A 52 -7.24 -6.39 -9.02
C ARG A 52 -7.15 -5.15 -8.14
N VAL A 53 -5.94 -4.83 -7.66
CA VAL A 53 -5.67 -3.59 -6.92
C VAL A 53 -5.61 -2.41 -7.88
N VAL A 54 -5.02 -2.60 -9.07
CA VAL A 54 -5.04 -1.62 -10.17
C VAL A 54 -6.47 -1.29 -10.58
N GLU A 55 -7.30 -2.30 -10.87
CA GLU A 55 -8.71 -2.12 -11.22
C GLU A 55 -9.49 -1.39 -10.13
N LEU A 56 -9.21 -1.71 -8.85
CA LEU A 56 -9.83 -1.02 -7.72
C LEU A 56 -9.44 0.47 -7.68
N TRP A 57 -8.17 0.80 -7.87
CA TRP A 57 -7.70 2.18 -7.92
C TRP A 57 -8.32 2.96 -9.08
N GLN A 58 -8.31 2.40 -10.29
CA GLN A 58 -8.92 3.01 -11.47
C GLN A 58 -10.40 3.32 -11.23
N ARG A 59 -11.14 2.33 -10.68
CA ARG A 59 -12.54 2.51 -10.34
C ARG A 59 -12.74 3.62 -9.31
N LEU A 60 -11.97 3.64 -8.22
CA LEU A 60 -12.10 4.67 -7.19
C LEU A 60 -11.78 6.07 -7.74
N LEU A 61 -10.67 6.22 -8.47
CA LEU A 61 -10.25 7.52 -9.02
C LEU A 61 -11.22 8.06 -10.09
N ALA A 62 -11.96 7.19 -10.79
CA ALA A 62 -13.01 7.59 -11.73
C ALA A 62 -14.39 7.81 -11.09
N MET A 63 -14.67 7.19 -9.94
CA MET A 63 -15.98 7.19 -9.29
C MET A 63 -16.25 8.50 -8.53
N PRO A 64 -17.37 9.21 -8.80
CA PRO A 64 -17.83 10.33 -7.98
C PRO A 64 -18.00 9.94 -6.50
N VAL A 65 -17.75 10.86 -5.57
CA VAL A 65 -17.88 10.57 -4.13
C VAL A 65 -19.31 10.20 -3.75
N ASP A 66 -20.32 10.84 -4.35
CA ASP A 66 -21.72 10.51 -4.08
C ASP A 66 -22.07 9.10 -4.54
N GLU A 67 -21.58 8.68 -5.73
CA GLU A 67 -21.74 7.30 -6.21
C GLU A 67 -21.06 6.30 -5.28
N LEU A 68 -19.85 6.61 -4.79
CA LEU A 68 -19.17 5.81 -3.79
C LEU A 68 -20.02 5.67 -2.53
N LEU A 69 -20.65 6.74 -2.05
CA LEU A 69 -21.50 6.73 -0.86
C LEU A 69 -22.82 6.01 -1.06
N GLU A 70 -23.29 5.89 -2.30
CA GLU A 70 -24.53 5.19 -2.68
C GLU A 70 -24.35 3.70 -2.99
N LEU A 71 -23.10 3.19 -3.07
CA LEU A 71 -22.86 1.76 -3.29
C LEU A 71 -23.73 0.89 -2.36
N PRO A 72 -24.29 -0.22 -2.86
CA PRO A 72 -25.08 -1.11 -2.03
C PRO A 72 -24.24 -1.66 -0.86
N THR A 73 -24.86 -1.74 0.32
CA THR A 73 -24.21 -2.40 1.47
C THR A 73 -24.24 -3.90 1.21
N PRO A 74 -23.10 -4.60 1.27
CA PRO A 74 -23.08 -6.03 0.99
C PRO A 74 -23.76 -6.81 2.13
N GLU A 75 -24.48 -7.86 1.78
CA GLU A 75 -25.23 -8.70 2.71
C GLU A 75 -24.46 -9.97 3.09
N ALA A 76 -24.47 -10.34 4.37
CA ALA A 76 -23.81 -11.56 4.82
C ALA A 76 -24.44 -12.79 4.15
N GLY A 77 -23.62 -13.66 3.56
CA GLY A 77 -24.06 -14.85 2.83
C GLY A 77 -24.16 -14.69 1.32
N GLU A 78 -24.20 -13.46 0.79
CA GLU A 78 -24.21 -13.23 -0.65
C GLU A 78 -22.84 -13.54 -1.30
N ARG A 79 -22.84 -13.68 -2.62
CA ARG A 79 -21.61 -13.83 -3.42
C ARG A 79 -21.13 -12.48 -3.92
N SER A 80 -19.84 -12.21 -3.76
CA SER A 80 -19.20 -11.00 -4.27
C SER A 80 -17.85 -11.32 -4.94
N SER A 81 -17.48 -10.51 -5.92
CA SER A 81 -16.15 -10.45 -6.52
C SER A 81 -15.43 -9.14 -6.20
N ASP A 82 -16.08 -8.23 -5.49
CA ASP A 82 -15.57 -6.88 -5.25
C ASP A 82 -14.46 -6.90 -4.19
N LEU A 83 -13.23 -6.60 -4.60
CA LEU A 83 -12.08 -6.57 -3.71
C LEU A 83 -12.24 -5.54 -2.58
N LEU A 84 -12.97 -4.45 -2.81
CA LEU A 84 -13.26 -3.46 -1.76
C LEU A 84 -14.11 -4.08 -0.63
N VAL A 85 -15.10 -4.92 -0.98
CA VAL A 85 -15.89 -5.66 0.01
C VAL A 85 -15.01 -6.61 0.82
N ALA A 86 -14.09 -7.31 0.16
CA ALA A 86 -13.14 -8.20 0.86
C ALA A 86 -12.25 -7.43 1.85
N PHE A 87 -11.75 -6.26 1.43
CA PHE A 87 -10.89 -5.40 2.24
C PHE A 87 -11.60 -4.79 3.45
N ALA A 88 -12.93 -4.65 3.45
CA ALA A 88 -13.68 -4.19 4.63
C ALA A 88 -13.34 -4.99 5.90
N ALA A 89 -13.10 -6.30 5.77
CA ALA A 89 -12.71 -7.18 6.88
C ALA A 89 -11.18 -7.37 7.04
N GLY A 90 -10.36 -6.63 6.28
CA GLY A 90 -8.90 -6.74 6.31
C GLY A 90 -8.36 -8.01 5.64
N ARG A 91 -9.12 -8.58 4.68
CA ARG A 91 -8.56 -9.65 3.84
C ARG A 91 -7.40 -9.14 3.01
N THR A 92 -6.54 -10.06 2.58
CA THR A 92 -5.40 -9.76 1.72
C THR A 92 -5.68 -10.23 0.30
N THR A 93 -4.90 -9.76 -0.67
CA THR A 93 -5.09 -10.17 -2.07
C THR A 93 -4.79 -11.66 -2.27
N ARG A 94 -3.80 -12.22 -1.56
CA ARG A 94 -3.50 -13.66 -1.57
C ARG A 94 -4.64 -14.54 -1.05
N ASP A 95 -5.31 -14.11 0.01
CA ASP A 95 -6.34 -14.91 0.72
C ASP A 95 -7.76 -14.63 0.19
N THR A 96 -7.89 -13.76 -0.82
CA THR A 96 -9.18 -13.39 -1.42
C THR A 96 -9.32 -14.03 -2.79
N PRO A 97 -10.15 -15.08 -2.97
CA PRO A 97 -10.41 -15.65 -4.29
C PRO A 97 -11.14 -14.63 -5.19
N LYS A 98 -11.20 -14.91 -6.50
CA LYS A 98 -11.92 -14.06 -7.48
C LYS A 98 -13.40 -13.85 -7.11
N THR A 99 -14.02 -14.85 -6.50
CA THR A 99 -15.37 -14.74 -5.94
C THR A 99 -15.41 -15.38 -4.56
N PHE A 100 -16.04 -14.70 -3.60
CA PHE A 100 -16.15 -15.14 -2.21
C PHE A 100 -17.55 -14.92 -1.67
N THR A 101 -17.83 -15.54 -0.53
CA THR A 101 -19.05 -15.30 0.24
C THR A 101 -18.80 -14.17 1.22
N VAL A 102 -19.66 -13.16 1.21
CA VAL A 102 -19.60 -12.02 2.12
C VAL A 102 -19.81 -12.51 3.55
N THR A 103 -18.89 -12.15 4.44
CA THR A 103 -19.01 -12.47 5.87
C THR A 103 -19.73 -11.34 6.61
N SER A 104 -20.33 -11.63 7.76
CA SER A 104 -20.96 -10.60 8.61
C SER A 104 -19.99 -9.45 8.95
N ARG A 105 -18.70 -9.76 9.14
CA ARG A 105 -17.66 -8.76 9.39
C ARG A 105 -17.40 -7.87 8.18
N MET A 106 -17.51 -8.37 6.96
CA MET A 106 -17.39 -7.55 5.74
C MET A 106 -18.57 -6.58 5.66
N ALA A 107 -19.79 -7.09 5.79
CA ALA A 107 -21.02 -6.30 5.77
C ALA A 107 -20.99 -5.16 6.81
N GLU A 108 -20.67 -5.49 8.06
CA GLU A 108 -20.58 -4.53 9.17
C GLU A 108 -19.52 -3.44 8.92
N ARG A 109 -18.38 -3.79 8.31
CA ARG A 109 -17.22 -2.89 8.19
C ARG A 109 -17.15 -2.17 6.86
N PHE A 110 -18.00 -2.51 5.88
CA PHE A 110 -17.99 -1.90 4.56
C PHE A 110 -18.35 -0.41 4.61
N ASN A 111 -19.48 -0.07 5.21
CA ASN A 111 -19.95 1.33 5.29
C ASN A 111 -18.97 2.25 6.03
N PRO A 112 -18.42 1.88 7.21
CA PRO A 112 -17.38 2.68 7.86
C PRO A 112 -16.12 2.85 7.01
N MET A 113 -15.70 1.82 6.26
CA MET A 113 -14.53 1.93 5.38
C MET A 113 -14.81 2.86 4.20
N ARG A 114 -15.98 2.71 3.57
CA ARG A 114 -16.41 3.53 2.43
C ARG A 114 -16.47 5.01 2.76
N ARG A 115 -17.02 5.37 3.93
CA ARG A 115 -17.04 6.78 4.40
C ARG A 115 -15.63 7.35 4.55
N ARG A 116 -14.68 6.58 5.10
CA ARG A 116 -13.28 7.01 5.21
C ARG A 116 -12.58 7.19 3.86
N ILE A 117 -12.95 6.40 2.86
CA ILE A 117 -12.45 6.58 1.49
C ILE A 117 -13.00 7.91 0.95
N ALA A 118 -14.31 8.13 1.07
CA ALA A 118 -14.97 9.36 0.62
C ALA A 118 -14.36 10.64 1.22
N GLU A 119 -13.88 10.60 2.47
CA GLU A 119 -13.20 11.73 3.14
C GLU A 119 -11.92 12.21 2.44
N SER A 120 -11.29 11.40 1.58
CA SER A 120 -10.00 11.74 0.93
C SER A 120 -10.00 11.56 -0.58
N LEU A 121 -11.03 10.96 -1.16
CA LEU A 121 -11.01 10.53 -2.55
C LEU A 121 -10.88 11.70 -3.55
N ASP A 122 -11.61 12.79 -3.32
CA ASP A 122 -11.57 13.97 -4.21
C ASP A 122 -10.22 14.69 -4.17
N GLU A 123 -9.53 14.66 -3.03
CA GLU A 123 -8.18 15.21 -2.92
C GLU A 123 -7.15 14.32 -3.62
N CYS A 124 -7.46 13.04 -3.89
CA CYS A 124 -6.58 12.10 -4.58
C CYS A 124 -6.79 12.04 -6.11
N ARG A 125 -7.64 12.89 -6.71
CA ARG A 125 -7.95 12.81 -8.16
C ARG A 125 -6.76 13.08 -9.09
N HIS A 126 -5.72 13.74 -8.58
CA HIS A 126 -4.46 13.99 -9.29
C HIS A 126 -3.50 12.78 -9.26
N PHE A 127 -3.92 11.65 -8.70
CA PHE A 127 -3.12 10.43 -8.66
C PHE A 127 -3.14 9.75 -10.03
N GLU A 128 -1.97 9.35 -10.49
CA GLU A 128 -1.75 8.57 -11.70
C GLU A 128 -1.40 7.13 -11.32
N LEU A 129 -1.78 6.18 -12.17
CA LEU A 129 -1.57 4.76 -11.93
C LEU A 129 -0.82 4.11 -13.09
N VAL A 130 0.27 3.42 -12.75
CA VAL A 130 1.03 2.55 -13.65
C VAL A 130 0.76 1.10 -13.23
N HIS A 131 0.16 0.32 -14.13
CA HIS A 131 0.04 -1.12 -13.95
C HIS A 131 1.35 -1.77 -14.40
N GLY A 132 2.13 -2.24 -13.43
CA GLY A 132 3.48 -2.72 -13.69
C GLY A 132 4.19 -3.11 -12.41
N ASP A 133 5.48 -3.37 -12.53
CA ASP A 133 6.35 -3.52 -11.36
C ASP A 133 7.15 -2.25 -11.09
N TYR A 134 7.83 -2.21 -9.94
CA TYR A 134 8.57 -1.03 -9.49
C TYR A 134 9.55 -0.47 -10.53
N ARG A 135 10.04 -1.30 -11.46
CA ARG A 135 10.98 -0.90 -12.52
C ARG A 135 10.33 -0.05 -13.61
N ASP A 136 9.00 -0.11 -13.74
CA ASP A 136 8.21 0.72 -14.66
C ASP A 136 8.05 2.16 -14.16
N ALA A 137 8.43 2.47 -12.92
CA ALA A 137 8.36 3.82 -12.38
C ALA A 137 9.33 4.79 -13.10
N PRO A 138 8.89 6.00 -13.48
CA PRO A 138 9.74 6.97 -14.17
C PRO A 138 10.84 7.49 -13.23
N ASN A 139 12.11 7.47 -13.65
CA ASN A 139 13.22 8.00 -12.83
C ASN A 139 13.35 9.53 -12.96
N ILE A 140 12.39 10.26 -12.38
CA ILE A 140 12.36 11.72 -12.28
C ILE A 140 12.68 12.20 -10.86
N GLU A 141 12.93 13.50 -10.71
CA GLU A 141 13.07 14.11 -9.38
C GLU A 141 11.72 14.07 -8.65
N ALA A 142 11.65 13.32 -7.55
CA ALA A 142 10.44 13.10 -6.76
C ALA A 142 10.78 12.79 -5.29
N THR A 143 9.77 12.76 -4.43
CA THR A 143 9.81 12.03 -3.16
C THR A 143 9.37 10.60 -3.45
N TRP A 144 10.31 9.67 -3.31
CA TRP A 144 10.08 8.24 -3.47
C TRP A 144 9.73 7.64 -2.11
N PHE A 145 8.62 6.92 -2.03
CA PHE A 145 8.26 6.12 -0.87
C PHE A 145 8.20 4.63 -1.25
N ILE A 146 9.27 3.91 -0.95
CA ILE A 146 9.56 2.55 -1.43
C ILE A 146 9.26 1.56 -0.30
N ASP A 147 8.11 0.88 -0.40
CA ASP A 147 7.60 -0.05 0.61
C ASP A 147 7.34 -1.44 -0.02
N PRO A 148 8.40 -2.20 -0.33
CA PRO A 148 8.24 -3.51 -0.95
C PRO A 148 7.58 -4.49 0.03
N PRO A 149 7.02 -5.62 -0.47
CA PRO A 149 6.83 -6.80 0.36
C PRO A 149 8.12 -7.10 1.15
N TYR A 150 8.04 -7.20 2.47
CA TYR A 150 9.21 -7.28 3.35
C TYR A 150 10.14 -8.45 3.08
N GLN A 151 11.44 -8.22 3.25
CA GLN A 151 12.47 -9.25 3.13
C GLN A 151 12.21 -10.37 4.14
N PRO A 152 12.20 -11.64 3.72
CA PRO A 152 12.20 -12.76 4.66
C PRO A 152 13.49 -12.74 5.49
N THR A 153 13.36 -12.68 6.82
CA THR A 153 14.52 -12.72 7.73
C THR A 153 14.51 -14.03 8.52
N GLY A 154 15.63 -14.76 8.54
CA GLY A 154 15.83 -15.97 9.34
C GLY A 154 15.85 -17.29 8.54
N VAL A 155 16.46 -18.33 9.13
CA VAL A 155 16.61 -19.65 8.51
C VAL A 155 15.38 -20.52 8.84
N GLY A 156 14.65 -20.98 7.84
CA GLY A 156 13.85 -22.22 7.97
C GLY A 156 12.32 -22.13 7.93
N ARG A 157 11.69 -20.99 7.65
CA ARG A 157 10.29 -20.97 7.18
C ARG A 157 10.07 -19.85 6.16
N PRO A 158 9.33 -20.07 5.06
CA PRO A 158 8.82 -18.97 4.26
C PRO A 158 7.95 -18.13 5.18
N ASP A 159 8.43 -16.96 5.52
CA ASP A 159 7.75 -16.05 6.42
C ASP A 159 6.45 -15.59 5.73
N ARG A 160 5.34 -16.32 5.99
CA ARG A 160 3.99 -15.92 5.55
C ARG A 160 3.51 -14.64 6.24
N THR A 161 4.32 -14.04 7.11
CA THR A 161 4.00 -12.85 7.92
C THR A 161 4.74 -11.59 7.47
N ARG A 162 5.90 -11.70 6.81
CA ARG A 162 6.64 -10.60 6.15
C ARG A 162 6.38 -10.61 4.65
N GLY A 163 5.54 -9.72 4.12
CA GLY A 163 5.23 -9.62 2.68
C GLY A 163 4.41 -10.79 2.08
N GLY A 164 4.35 -11.94 2.74
CA GLY A 164 3.77 -13.17 2.21
C GLY A 164 2.25 -13.17 2.02
N ARG A 165 1.50 -12.16 2.46
CA ARG A 165 0.03 -12.11 2.26
C ARG A 165 -0.43 -11.27 1.08
N TYR A 166 0.50 -10.61 0.39
CA TYR A 166 0.26 -9.99 -0.90
C TYR A 166 0.39 -11.05 -2.01
N THR A 167 -0.45 -10.99 -3.06
CA THR A 167 -0.49 -12.00 -4.14
C THR A 167 0.87 -12.24 -4.78
N HIS A 168 1.62 -11.18 -5.08
CA HIS A 168 2.94 -11.30 -5.68
C HIS A 168 4.05 -11.57 -4.66
N SER A 169 3.77 -11.39 -3.36
CA SER A 169 4.66 -11.69 -2.22
C SER A 169 6.08 -11.10 -2.37
N ASN A 170 7.02 -11.56 -1.54
CA ASN A 170 8.45 -11.27 -1.67
C ASN A 170 9.22 -12.33 -2.48
N ALA A 171 8.56 -13.41 -2.93
CA ALA A 171 9.25 -14.56 -3.51
C ALA A 171 10.02 -14.26 -4.81
N ASN A 172 9.63 -13.20 -5.52
CA ASN A 172 10.24 -12.78 -6.79
C ASN A 172 10.90 -11.39 -6.69
N ILE A 173 11.28 -10.96 -5.49
CA ILE A 173 12.03 -9.72 -5.28
C ILE A 173 13.50 -10.07 -5.10
N ASP A 174 14.33 -9.58 -6.01
CA ASP A 174 15.77 -9.52 -5.82
C ASP A 174 16.07 -8.24 -5.02
N TYR A 175 16.47 -8.41 -3.77
CA TYR A 175 16.70 -7.29 -2.87
C TYR A 175 18.03 -6.57 -3.13
N ASP A 176 19.00 -7.24 -3.76
CA ASP A 176 20.24 -6.59 -4.19
C ASP A 176 19.98 -5.70 -5.40
N GLU A 177 19.17 -6.19 -6.36
CA GLU A 177 18.66 -5.36 -7.46
C GLU A 177 17.84 -4.18 -6.93
N LEU A 178 16.92 -4.44 -5.99
CA LEU A 178 16.06 -3.40 -5.41
C LEU A 178 16.88 -2.34 -4.66
N ASN A 179 17.95 -2.74 -3.96
CA ASN A 179 18.88 -1.82 -3.31
C ASN A 179 19.52 -0.88 -4.34
N GLY A 180 20.13 -1.43 -5.39
CA GLY A 180 20.74 -0.64 -6.46
C GLY A 180 19.72 0.28 -7.16
N TRP A 181 18.53 -0.23 -7.43
CA TRP A 181 17.43 0.54 -8.01
C TRP A 181 16.99 1.71 -7.10
N THR A 182 16.83 1.44 -5.80
CA THR A 182 16.44 2.42 -4.77
C THR A 182 17.45 3.56 -4.68
N GLN A 183 18.74 3.23 -4.64
CA GLN A 183 19.80 4.25 -4.57
C GLN A 183 19.91 5.08 -5.85
N SER A 184 19.53 4.53 -7.01
CA SER A 184 19.56 5.24 -8.30
C SER A 184 18.43 6.26 -8.51
N ARG A 185 17.44 6.29 -7.61
CA ARG A 185 16.29 7.21 -7.73
C ARG A 185 16.71 8.67 -7.59
N ARG A 186 16.01 9.60 -8.23
CA ARG A 186 16.32 11.04 -8.19
C ARG A 186 15.41 11.79 -7.21
N GLY A 187 15.98 12.65 -6.38
CA GLY A 187 15.26 13.41 -5.35
C GLY A 187 15.34 12.75 -3.97
N GLN A 188 14.33 13.00 -3.14
CA GLN A 188 14.25 12.40 -1.80
C GLN A 188 13.81 10.95 -1.92
N VAL A 189 14.49 10.05 -1.23
CA VAL A 189 14.18 8.62 -1.23
C VAL A 189 13.97 8.16 0.19
N ILE A 190 12.79 7.59 0.45
CA ILE A 190 12.40 6.96 1.70
C ILE A 190 12.08 5.51 1.36
N ALA A 191 12.86 4.57 1.87
CA ALA A 191 12.60 3.14 1.74
C ALA A 191 12.39 2.51 3.11
N CYS A 192 11.50 1.52 3.23
CA CYS A 192 11.24 0.88 4.52
C CYS A 192 11.08 -0.64 4.43
N ASP A 193 11.32 -1.29 5.57
CA ASP A 193 11.09 -2.72 5.81
C ASP A 193 10.90 -2.95 7.32
N GLN A 194 10.58 -4.17 7.71
CA GLN A 194 10.59 -4.57 9.11
C GLN A 194 12.03 -4.82 9.60
N GLU A 195 12.28 -4.49 10.87
CA GLU A 195 13.55 -4.79 11.54
C GLU A 195 14.01 -6.25 11.31
N GLY A 196 15.30 -6.39 10.98
CA GLY A 196 15.94 -7.64 10.60
C GLY A 196 16.27 -7.75 9.11
N ALA A 197 15.62 -6.94 8.26
CA ALA A 197 16.01 -6.82 6.86
C ALA A 197 17.42 -6.22 6.74
N ASP A 198 18.18 -6.62 5.73
CA ASP A 198 19.59 -6.23 5.55
C ASP A 198 19.92 -5.69 4.14
N TRP A 199 18.91 -5.56 3.29
CA TRP A 199 19.10 -5.10 1.91
C TRP A 199 19.41 -3.61 1.75
N LEU A 200 19.25 -2.80 2.80
CA LEU A 200 19.68 -1.40 2.85
C LEU A 200 20.41 -1.09 4.15
N GLN A 201 21.28 -0.09 4.09
CA GLN A 201 21.90 0.49 5.28
C GLN A 201 20.92 1.42 5.99
N TRP A 202 19.99 0.86 6.74
CA TRP A 202 18.96 1.59 7.47
C TRP A 202 19.55 2.70 8.35
N ASN A 203 18.96 3.90 8.28
CA ASN A 203 19.41 5.07 9.04
C ASN A 203 18.30 5.67 9.92
N GLY A 204 17.13 5.03 9.98
CA GLY A 204 16.02 5.39 10.84
C GLY A 204 15.21 4.18 11.29
N ALA A 205 14.41 4.35 12.34
CA ALA A 205 13.50 3.32 12.82
C ALA A 205 12.25 3.93 13.48
N ILE A 206 11.12 3.24 13.36
CA ILE A 206 9.84 3.63 13.93
C ILE A 206 9.33 2.46 14.79
N ALA A 207 8.94 2.73 16.04
CA ALA A 207 8.24 1.75 16.86
C ALA A 207 6.76 1.70 16.45
N ALA A 208 6.24 0.50 16.22
CA ALA A 208 4.89 0.28 15.75
C ALA A 208 4.21 -0.88 16.49
N GLN A 209 2.88 -0.99 16.31
CA GLN A 209 2.07 -2.07 16.86
C GLN A 209 1.22 -2.69 15.75
N ASP A 210 1.16 -4.02 15.72
CA ASP A 210 0.30 -4.74 14.80
C ASP A 210 -1.17 -4.71 15.25
N THR A 211 -2.05 -5.34 14.49
CA THR A 211 -3.48 -5.39 14.82
C THR A 211 -3.81 -6.21 16.08
N SER A 212 -2.84 -6.98 16.60
CA SER A 212 -2.91 -7.73 17.87
C SER A 212 -2.19 -7.01 19.02
N SER A 213 -1.82 -5.73 18.83
CA SER A 213 -1.08 -4.91 19.78
C SER A 213 0.32 -5.45 20.10
N ARG A 214 0.86 -6.35 19.28
CA ARG A 214 2.24 -6.79 19.40
C ARG A 214 3.16 -5.72 18.84
N GLY A 215 4.13 -5.29 19.64
CA GLY A 215 5.15 -4.34 19.21
C GLY A 215 6.07 -4.93 18.15
N TYR A 216 6.41 -4.11 17.17
CA TYR A 216 7.47 -4.39 16.20
C TYR A 216 8.16 -3.07 15.82
N ARG A 217 9.28 -3.16 15.10
CA ARG A 217 10.01 -2.01 14.59
C ARG A 217 10.00 -2.02 13.06
N GLU A 218 9.64 -0.90 12.48
CA GLU A 218 9.97 -0.56 11.10
C GLU A 218 11.37 0.05 11.09
N VAL A 219 12.16 -0.31 10.08
CA VAL A 219 13.40 0.36 9.74
C VAL A 219 13.18 1.13 8.44
N PHE A 220 13.83 2.28 8.31
CA PHE A 220 13.78 3.05 7.09
C PHE A 220 15.14 3.63 6.73
N TRP A 221 15.30 3.89 5.44
CA TRP A 221 16.43 4.58 4.86
C TRP A 221 15.94 5.85 4.19
N GLU A 222 16.50 6.98 4.59
CA GLU A 222 16.29 8.26 3.93
C GLU A 222 17.57 8.75 3.24
N ARG A 223 17.42 9.30 2.03
CA ARG A 223 18.41 10.14 1.36
C ARG A 223 17.71 11.35 0.73
N CYS A 224 18.23 12.55 0.96
CA CYS A 224 17.71 13.79 0.39
C CYS A 224 18.44 14.23 -0.89
#